data_AF-A0A167TPZ3-F1
#
_entry.id   AF-A0A167TPZ3-F1
#
_cell.length_a   1.000
_cell.length_b   1.000
_cell.length_c   1.000
_cell.angle_alpha   90.00
_cell.angle_beta   90.00
_cell.angle_gamma   90.00
#
_symmetry.space_group_name_H-M   'P 1'
#
loop_
_entity.id
_entity.type
_entity.pdbx_description
1 polymer ?
#
loop_
_entity_poly.entity_id
_entity_poly.type
_entity_poly.pdbx_seq_one_letter_code
_entity_poly.pdbx_strand_id
1 'polypeptide(L)'
;MSDPSLARAALQSWDAHAAAWDASVGLDGNLYWKALQEPCLGRLLGDRLATVPSCRALELSTGNGIGARRLAAAGAQVTATDGSEGMLEGARGDAGGRIGFEKLDVTDDADFAPFVERAAANGGFDVVLMNMSMHDVATLEPLAKHLPQLLTKDGMFVAQLLHPVFMTSTYSKSLDLSFDPVTGERVIVRGKLIKEYLSVKPFGLTLDATHSAPLV
;
A
#
# COMPACT_ATOMS: atom_id res chain seq x y z
N MET A 1 -21.73 -5.64 5.52
CA MET A 1 -22.41 -4.52 4.83
C MET A 1 -21.75 -3.23 5.26
N SER A 2 -20.72 -2.86 4.51
CA SER A 2 -20.01 -1.61 4.64
C SER A 2 -20.90 -0.40 4.39
N ASP A 3 -20.67 0.68 5.13
CA ASP A 3 -21.36 1.96 4.90
C ASP A 3 -20.83 2.59 3.60
N PRO A 4 -21.66 2.73 2.54
CA PRO A 4 -21.22 3.33 1.28
C PRO A 4 -20.71 4.76 1.42
N SER A 5 -21.13 5.48 2.47
CA SER A 5 -20.63 6.82 2.75
C SER A 5 -19.16 6.82 3.18
N LEU A 6 -18.71 5.79 3.90
CA LEU A 6 -17.31 5.64 4.32
C LEU A 6 -16.40 5.33 3.13
N ALA A 7 -16.83 4.44 2.23
CA ALA A 7 -16.07 4.12 1.01
C ALA A 7 -15.85 5.38 0.16
N ARG A 8 -16.94 6.14 -0.09
CA ARG A 8 -16.87 7.40 -0.82
C ARG A 8 -15.99 8.45 -0.13
N ALA A 9 -16.13 8.61 1.18
CA ALA A 9 -15.34 9.58 1.94
C ALA A 9 -13.84 9.25 1.90
N ALA A 10 -13.49 7.97 2.02
CA ALA A 10 -12.10 7.50 1.92
C ALA A 10 -11.50 7.82 0.54
N LEU A 11 -12.21 7.48 -0.54
CA LEU A 11 -11.75 7.79 -1.91
C LEU A 11 -11.61 9.30 -2.15
N GLN A 12 -12.59 10.10 -1.74
CA GLN A 12 -12.51 11.56 -1.88
C GLN A 12 -11.32 12.15 -1.13
N SER A 13 -10.99 11.58 0.05
CA SER A 13 -9.80 11.98 0.78
C SER A 13 -8.53 11.67 -0.02
N TRP A 14 -8.41 10.49 -0.62
CA TRP A 14 -7.23 10.14 -1.42
C TRP A 14 -7.11 10.95 -2.70
N ASP A 15 -8.21 11.21 -3.40
CA ASP A 15 -8.22 12.12 -4.57
C ASP A 15 -7.71 13.51 -4.20
N ALA A 16 -8.15 14.06 -3.06
CA ALA A 16 -7.73 15.39 -2.61
C ALA A 16 -6.24 15.46 -2.23
N HIS A 17 -5.64 14.33 -1.82
CA HIS A 17 -4.25 14.28 -1.35
C HIS A 17 -3.27 13.67 -2.37
N ALA A 18 -3.72 13.26 -3.55
CA ALA A 18 -2.90 12.51 -4.50
C ALA A 18 -1.56 13.21 -4.84
N ALA A 19 -1.60 14.51 -5.14
CA ALA A 19 -0.39 15.28 -5.46
C ALA A 19 0.56 15.42 -4.26
N ALA A 20 0.03 15.63 -3.06
CA ALA A 20 0.84 15.72 -1.84
C ALA A 20 1.46 14.35 -1.48
N TRP A 21 0.69 13.28 -1.68
CA TRP A 21 1.16 11.91 -1.48
C TRP A 21 2.29 11.57 -2.43
N ASP A 22 2.12 11.82 -3.73
CA ASP A 22 3.17 11.58 -4.73
C ASP A 22 4.44 12.38 -4.42
N ALA A 23 4.33 13.66 -4.06
CA ALA A 23 5.49 14.45 -3.64
C ALA A 23 6.19 13.89 -2.39
N SER A 24 5.44 13.29 -1.46
CA SER A 24 5.97 12.72 -0.22
C SER A 24 6.66 11.37 -0.40
N VAL A 25 6.20 10.56 -1.36
CA VAL A 25 6.79 9.25 -1.69
C VAL A 25 7.92 9.45 -2.69
N GLY A 26 7.70 10.26 -3.72
CA GLY A 26 8.60 10.50 -4.83
C GLY A 26 8.77 9.27 -5.74
N LEU A 27 9.52 9.47 -6.81
CA LEU A 27 9.76 8.43 -7.81
C LEU A 27 10.54 7.23 -7.23
N ASP A 28 11.62 7.53 -6.50
CA ASP A 28 12.54 6.54 -5.93
C ASP A 28 12.09 6.01 -4.55
N GLY A 29 10.97 6.50 -4.03
CA GLY A 29 10.51 6.21 -2.69
C GLY A 29 11.21 7.03 -1.60
N ASN A 30 10.46 7.24 -0.53
CA ASN A 30 10.92 7.93 0.67
C ASN A 30 11.72 7.00 1.60
N LEU A 31 12.17 7.51 2.74
CA LEU A 31 12.94 6.74 3.71
C LEU A 31 12.18 5.49 4.19
N TYR A 32 10.87 5.59 4.39
CA TYR A 32 10.04 4.48 4.86
C TYR A 32 9.94 3.36 3.82
N TRP A 33 9.80 3.73 2.53
CA TRP A 33 9.87 2.77 1.43
C TRP A 33 11.21 2.04 1.40
N LYS A 34 12.31 2.79 1.35
CA LYS A 34 13.67 2.25 1.19
C LYS A 34 14.13 1.40 2.38
N ALA A 35 13.82 1.84 3.60
CA ALA A 35 14.31 1.18 4.81
C ALA A 35 13.44 -0.01 5.24
N LEU A 36 12.13 0.00 4.93
CA LEU A 36 11.19 -0.98 5.48
C LEU A 36 10.30 -1.65 4.43
N GLN A 37 9.56 -0.88 3.64
CA GLN A 37 8.53 -1.47 2.76
C GLN A 37 9.16 -2.33 1.66
N GLU A 38 10.13 -1.79 0.92
CA GLU A 38 10.76 -2.48 -0.21
C GLU A 38 11.53 -3.74 0.22
N PRO A 39 12.40 -3.72 1.26
CA PRO A 39 13.10 -4.94 1.68
C PRO A 39 12.15 -6.05 2.12
N CYS A 40 11.05 -5.70 2.80
CA CYS A 40 10.03 -6.66 3.21
C CYS A 40 9.27 -7.22 1.99
N LEU A 41 8.88 -6.35 1.06
CA LEU A 41 8.19 -6.76 -0.16
C LEU A 41 9.08 -7.69 -1.01
N GLY A 42 10.36 -7.36 -1.12
CA GLY A 42 11.35 -8.17 -1.83
C GLY A 42 11.50 -9.58 -1.24
N ARG A 43 11.44 -9.74 0.09
CA ARG A 43 11.47 -11.08 0.72
C ARG A 43 10.19 -11.88 0.48
N LEU A 44 9.03 -11.21 0.40
CA LEU A 44 7.74 -11.87 0.18
C LEU A 44 7.56 -12.28 -1.29
N LEU A 45 7.99 -11.43 -2.23
CA LEU A 45 7.77 -11.64 -3.66
C LEU A 45 8.95 -12.28 -4.39
N GLY A 46 10.17 -12.19 -3.85
CA GLY A 46 11.42 -12.48 -4.56
C GLY A 46 11.43 -13.85 -5.24
N ASP A 47 11.12 -14.90 -4.50
CA ASP A 47 11.13 -16.28 -5.03
C ASP A 47 10.07 -16.47 -6.12
N ARG A 48 8.91 -15.84 -5.99
CA ARG A 48 7.83 -15.94 -6.98
C ARG A 48 8.18 -15.22 -8.28
N LEU A 49 8.67 -13.99 -8.17
CA LEU A 49 9.06 -13.18 -9.33
C LEU A 49 10.25 -13.82 -10.07
N ALA A 50 11.15 -14.51 -9.37
CA ALA A 50 12.28 -15.19 -9.97
C ALA A 50 11.91 -16.51 -10.68
N THR A 51 10.84 -17.19 -10.23
CA THR A 51 10.50 -18.56 -10.70
C THR A 51 9.44 -18.59 -11.78
N VAL A 52 8.63 -17.55 -11.94
CA VAL A 52 7.55 -17.49 -12.95
C VAL A 52 7.99 -16.68 -14.17
N PRO A 53 8.26 -17.32 -15.32
CA PRO A 53 8.52 -16.60 -16.57
C PRO A 53 7.30 -15.78 -16.97
N SER A 54 7.50 -14.51 -17.33
CA SER A 54 6.41 -13.60 -17.72
C SER A 54 5.32 -13.45 -16.65
N CYS A 55 5.72 -13.40 -15.38
CA CYS A 55 4.83 -13.19 -14.23
C CYS A 55 3.83 -12.04 -14.49
N ARG A 56 2.54 -12.30 -14.29
CA ARG A 56 1.48 -11.29 -14.38
C ARG A 56 1.06 -10.85 -13.00
N ALA A 57 1.12 -9.55 -12.76
CA ALA A 57 0.77 -8.96 -11.48
C ALA A 57 -0.43 -8.02 -11.62
N LEU A 58 -1.36 -8.10 -10.68
CA LEU A 58 -2.38 -7.08 -10.44
C LEU A 58 -1.99 -6.34 -9.16
N GLU A 59 -1.77 -5.04 -9.22
CA GLU A 59 -1.63 -4.22 -8.01
C GLU A 59 -2.93 -3.48 -7.74
N LEU A 60 -3.44 -3.58 -6.53
CA LEU A 60 -4.66 -2.94 -6.04
C LEU A 60 -4.30 -1.73 -5.16
N SER A 61 -4.95 -0.60 -5.44
CA SER A 61 -4.68 0.68 -4.77
C SER A 61 -3.19 1.07 -4.90
N THR A 62 -2.73 1.17 -6.14
CA THR A 62 -1.32 1.40 -6.53
C THR A 62 -0.77 2.74 -6.04
N GLY A 63 -1.64 3.71 -5.71
CA GLY A 63 -1.24 5.05 -5.31
C GLY A 63 -0.39 5.69 -6.39
N ASN A 64 0.84 6.12 -6.03
CA ASN A 64 1.76 6.73 -6.98
C ASN A 64 2.52 5.72 -7.87
N GLY A 65 2.19 4.43 -7.81
CA GLY A 65 2.75 3.40 -8.69
C GLY A 65 4.10 2.82 -8.26
N ILE A 66 4.59 3.11 -7.06
CA ILE A 66 5.93 2.64 -6.63
C ILE A 66 6.03 1.11 -6.56
N GLY A 67 4.98 0.43 -6.08
CA GLY A 67 4.93 -1.03 -6.05
C GLY A 67 4.83 -1.63 -7.46
N ALA A 68 3.99 -1.08 -8.32
CA ALA A 68 3.90 -1.45 -9.74
C ALA A 68 5.25 -1.32 -10.46
N ARG A 69 5.96 -0.21 -10.26
CA ARG A 69 7.31 0.00 -10.80
C ARG A 69 8.27 -1.07 -10.28
N ARG A 70 8.20 -1.43 -8.99
CA ARG A 70 9.05 -2.47 -8.42
C ARG A 70 8.77 -3.86 -9.00
N LEU A 71 7.50 -4.22 -9.19
CA LEU A 71 7.07 -5.45 -9.85
C LEU A 71 7.56 -5.50 -11.30
N ALA A 72 7.37 -4.40 -12.06
CA ALA A 72 7.80 -4.30 -13.45
C ALA A 72 9.33 -4.36 -13.59
N ALA A 73 10.08 -3.73 -12.67
CA ALA A 73 11.54 -3.80 -12.61
C ALA A 73 12.05 -5.23 -12.33
N ALA A 74 11.24 -6.06 -11.66
CA ALA A 74 11.50 -7.49 -11.49
C ALA A 74 11.05 -8.35 -12.69
N GLY A 75 10.57 -7.71 -13.77
CA GLY A 75 10.22 -8.37 -15.02
C GLY A 75 8.73 -8.71 -15.19
N ALA A 76 7.89 -8.42 -14.20
CA ALA A 76 6.46 -8.69 -14.28
C ALA A 76 5.75 -7.79 -15.32
N GLN A 77 4.65 -8.31 -15.88
CA GLN A 77 3.66 -7.52 -16.60
C GLN A 77 2.59 -7.09 -15.60
N VAL A 78 2.43 -5.79 -15.41
CA VAL A 78 1.67 -5.24 -14.29
C VAL A 78 0.41 -4.54 -14.79
N THR A 79 -0.73 -4.93 -14.25
CA THR A 79 -1.95 -4.14 -14.24
C THR A 79 -2.03 -3.45 -12.89
N ALA A 80 -1.78 -2.14 -12.85
CA ALA A 80 -1.82 -1.33 -11.64
C ALA A 80 -3.16 -0.61 -11.57
N THR A 81 -3.86 -0.70 -10.45
CA THR A 81 -5.19 -0.13 -10.29
C THR A 81 -5.32 0.74 -9.06
N ASP A 82 -6.18 1.75 -9.15
CA ASP A 82 -6.57 2.60 -8.03
C ASP A 82 -8.02 3.07 -8.22
N GLY A 83 -8.69 3.38 -7.11
CA GLY A 83 -10.00 4.02 -7.15
C GLY A 83 -9.90 5.53 -7.37
N SER A 84 -8.76 6.13 -6.99
CA SER A 84 -8.47 7.55 -7.17
C SER A 84 -7.89 7.83 -8.57
N GLU A 85 -8.56 8.72 -9.32
CA GLU A 85 -8.02 9.18 -10.61
C GLU A 85 -6.76 10.01 -10.42
N GLY A 86 -6.72 10.84 -9.37
CA GLY A 86 -5.54 11.65 -9.07
C GLY A 86 -4.30 10.80 -8.81
N MET A 87 -4.46 9.65 -8.14
CA MET A 87 -3.37 8.69 -7.94
C MET A 87 -2.90 8.08 -9.26
N LEU A 88 -3.83 7.64 -10.11
CA LEU A 88 -3.50 7.06 -11.42
C LEU A 88 -2.81 8.06 -12.34
N GLU A 89 -3.24 9.33 -12.34
CA GLU A 89 -2.59 10.39 -13.12
C GLU A 89 -1.12 10.57 -12.69
N GLY A 90 -0.85 10.64 -11.38
CA GLY A 90 0.51 10.72 -10.85
C GLY A 90 1.35 9.49 -11.21
N ALA A 91 0.78 8.30 -11.10
CA ALA A 91 1.48 7.04 -11.34
C ALA A 91 1.90 6.83 -12.81
N ARG A 92 1.16 7.39 -13.77
CA ARG A 92 1.43 7.27 -15.21
C ARG A 92 2.67 8.06 -15.66
N GLY A 93 3.09 9.08 -14.92
CA GLY A 93 4.12 10.03 -15.33
C GLY A 93 5.50 9.42 -15.64
N ASP A 94 5.78 8.20 -15.18
CA ASP A 94 7.07 7.51 -15.40
C ASP A 94 6.95 5.98 -15.52
N ALA A 95 5.91 5.53 -16.22
CA ALA A 95 5.67 4.11 -16.40
C ALA A 95 6.31 3.57 -17.68
N GLY A 96 7.33 2.71 -17.55
CA GLY A 96 7.82 1.92 -18.67
C GLY A 96 6.71 1.02 -19.28
N GLY A 97 6.92 0.52 -20.51
CA GLY A 97 5.90 -0.21 -21.28
C GLY A 97 5.43 -1.57 -20.74
N ARG A 98 5.72 -1.91 -19.47
CA ARG A 98 5.26 -3.14 -18.78
C ARG A 98 4.13 -2.90 -17.78
N ILE A 99 3.69 -1.65 -17.61
CA ILE A 99 2.65 -1.28 -16.65
C ILE A 99 1.46 -0.69 -17.39
N GLY A 100 0.29 -1.29 -17.22
CA GLY A 100 -1.00 -0.70 -17.56
C GLY A 100 -1.66 -0.12 -16.32
N PHE A 101 -2.24 1.08 -16.43
CA PHE A 101 -2.98 1.72 -15.34
C PHE A 101 -4.46 1.77 -15.65
N GLU A 102 -5.27 1.26 -14.75
CA GLU A 102 -6.73 1.13 -14.90
C GLU A 102 -7.45 1.49 -13.60
N LYS A 103 -8.66 2.04 -13.70
CA LYS A 103 -9.45 2.34 -12.50
C LYS A 103 -10.04 1.06 -11.91
N LEU A 104 -9.96 0.92 -10.59
CA LEU A 104 -10.64 -0.13 -9.83
C LEU A 104 -10.80 0.35 -8.37
N ASP A 105 -12.03 0.61 -7.94
CA ASP A 105 -12.37 0.74 -6.53
C ASP A 105 -12.55 -0.66 -5.92
N VAL A 106 -11.64 -1.06 -5.03
CA VAL A 106 -11.67 -2.39 -4.39
C VAL A 106 -12.89 -2.60 -3.48
N THR A 107 -13.64 -1.53 -3.20
CA THR A 107 -14.87 -1.54 -2.42
C THR A 107 -16.13 -1.61 -3.29
N ASP A 108 -16.01 -1.52 -4.63
CA ASP A 108 -17.11 -1.71 -5.57
C ASP A 108 -17.04 -3.10 -6.20
N ASP A 109 -18.13 -3.86 -6.10
CA ASP A 109 -18.24 -5.21 -6.68
C ASP A 109 -18.22 -5.18 -8.22
N ALA A 110 -18.79 -4.14 -8.82
CA ALA A 110 -18.92 -4.03 -10.28
C ALA A 110 -17.56 -3.79 -10.95
N ASP A 111 -16.66 -3.08 -10.27
CA ASP A 111 -15.34 -2.74 -10.80
C ASP A 111 -14.46 -3.97 -11.02
N PHE A 112 -14.72 -5.10 -10.34
CA PHE A 112 -13.97 -6.34 -10.53
C PHE A 112 -14.33 -7.11 -11.82
N ALA A 113 -15.54 -6.91 -12.37
CA ALA A 113 -16.02 -7.69 -13.51
C ALA A 113 -15.04 -7.74 -14.71
N PRO A 114 -14.51 -6.62 -15.24
CA PRO A 114 -13.58 -6.66 -16.37
C PRO A 114 -12.24 -7.34 -16.03
N PHE A 115 -11.80 -7.29 -14.76
CA PHE A 115 -10.56 -7.94 -14.32
C PHE A 115 -10.75 -9.44 -14.13
N VAL A 116 -11.91 -9.88 -13.65
CA VAL A 116 -12.28 -11.30 -13.56
C VAL A 116 -12.43 -11.91 -14.96
N GLU A 117 -13.08 -11.23 -15.90
CA GLU A 117 -13.17 -11.69 -17.30
C GLU A 117 -11.78 -11.84 -17.94
N ARG A 118 -10.91 -10.85 -17.72
CA ARG A 118 -9.52 -10.88 -18.21
C ARG A 118 -8.69 -11.97 -17.54
N ALA A 119 -8.86 -12.17 -16.23
CA ALA A 119 -8.24 -13.24 -15.49
C ALA A 119 -8.68 -14.60 -16.05
N ALA A 120 -9.97 -14.81 -16.30
CA ALA A 120 -10.48 -16.04 -16.90
C ALA A 120 -9.91 -16.28 -18.31
N ALA A 121 -9.83 -15.25 -19.15
CA ALA A 121 -9.29 -15.35 -20.50
C ALA A 121 -7.78 -15.68 -20.54
N ASN A 122 -7.01 -15.12 -19.60
CA ASN A 122 -5.57 -15.27 -19.58
C ASN A 122 -5.08 -16.34 -18.58
N GLY A 123 -5.96 -16.93 -17.77
CA GLY A 123 -5.61 -17.94 -16.75
C GLY A 123 -5.18 -17.38 -15.38
N GLY A 124 -5.51 -16.13 -15.07
CA GLY A 124 -5.33 -15.49 -13.76
C GLY A 124 -4.07 -14.63 -13.61
N PHE A 125 -3.90 -14.01 -12.44
CA PHE A 125 -2.70 -13.28 -12.03
C PHE A 125 -1.83 -14.18 -11.13
N ASP A 126 -0.51 -14.10 -11.31
CA ASP A 126 0.46 -14.82 -10.50
C ASP A 126 0.65 -14.17 -9.12
N VAL A 127 0.52 -12.84 -9.10
CA VAL A 127 0.61 -12.01 -7.91
C VAL A 127 -0.55 -11.02 -7.92
N VAL A 128 -1.29 -10.94 -6.83
CA VAL A 128 -2.15 -9.79 -6.52
C VAL A 128 -1.52 -9.07 -5.34
N LEU A 129 -1.08 -7.83 -5.54
CA LEU A 129 -0.42 -7.00 -4.53
C LEU A 129 -1.40 -5.94 -4.01
N MET A 130 -1.51 -5.80 -2.69
CA MET A 130 -2.18 -4.69 -2.04
C MET A 130 -1.22 -4.07 -1.02
N ASN A 131 -0.36 -3.17 -1.51
CA ASN A 131 0.69 -2.58 -0.69
C ASN A 131 0.19 -1.35 0.06
N MET A 132 0.20 -1.41 1.39
CA MET A 132 -0.03 -0.28 2.30
C MET A 132 -1.35 0.45 2.08
N SER A 133 -2.40 -0.28 1.68
CA SER A 133 -3.72 0.30 1.37
C SER A 133 -4.88 -0.40 2.07
N MET A 134 -4.71 -1.62 2.61
CA MET A 134 -5.80 -2.35 3.29
C MET A 134 -6.42 -1.62 4.48
N HIS A 135 -5.67 -0.70 5.10
CA HIS A 135 -6.12 0.06 6.27
C HIS A 135 -6.89 1.33 5.91
N ASP A 136 -6.91 1.70 4.62
CA ASP A 136 -7.54 2.92 4.11
C ASP A 136 -8.80 2.65 3.28
N VAL A 137 -9.20 1.38 3.18
CA VAL A 137 -10.42 0.95 2.47
C VAL A 137 -11.52 0.62 3.47
N ALA A 138 -12.75 1.04 3.16
CA ALA A 138 -13.88 0.89 4.08
C ALA A 138 -14.33 -0.57 4.24
N THR A 139 -14.02 -1.43 3.27
CA THR A 139 -14.34 -2.86 3.29
C THR A 139 -13.43 -3.63 2.37
N LEU A 140 -13.28 -4.92 2.65
CA LEU A 140 -12.58 -5.89 1.82
C LEU A 140 -13.54 -6.97 1.30
N GLU A 141 -14.85 -6.85 1.57
CA GLU A 141 -15.86 -7.84 1.19
C GLU A 141 -15.85 -8.12 -0.34
N PRO A 142 -15.82 -7.11 -1.25
CA PRO A 142 -15.76 -7.35 -2.69
C PRO A 142 -14.44 -7.99 -3.13
N LEU A 143 -13.32 -7.49 -2.61
CA LEU A 143 -12.01 -8.09 -2.87
C LEU A 143 -11.98 -9.57 -2.44
N ALA A 144 -12.45 -9.90 -1.23
CA ALA A 144 -12.47 -11.27 -0.74
C ALA A 144 -13.34 -12.21 -1.61
N LYS A 145 -14.42 -11.69 -2.21
CA LYS A 145 -15.28 -12.42 -3.15
C LYS A 145 -14.59 -12.70 -4.48
N HIS A 146 -13.86 -11.73 -5.03
CA HIS A 146 -13.27 -11.83 -6.37
C HIS A 146 -11.84 -12.36 -6.41
N LEU A 147 -11.09 -12.24 -5.31
CA LEU A 147 -9.69 -12.64 -5.24
C LEU A 147 -9.41 -14.08 -5.73
N PRO A 148 -10.22 -15.11 -5.40
CA PRO A 148 -10.01 -16.47 -5.92
C PRO A 148 -10.16 -16.59 -7.44
N GLN A 149 -10.95 -15.71 -8.06
CA GLN A 149 -11.19 -15.68 -9.51
C GLN A 149 -10.11 -14.88 -10.25
N LEU A 150 -9.44 -13.97 -9.55
CA LEU A 150 -8.33 -13.18 -10.09
C LEU A 150 -7.03 -13.99 -10.13
N LEU A 151 -6.79 -14.86 -9.14
CA LEU A 151 -5.51 -15.58 -9.02
C LEU A 151 -5.42 -16.81 -9.92
N THR A 152 -4.20 -17.13 -10.35
CA THR A 152 -3.88 -18.49 -10.86
C THR A 152 -4.02 -19.51 -9.72
N LYS A 153 -4.08 -20.82 -10.05
CA LYS A 153 -4.17 -21.91 -9.06
C LYS A 153 -3.05 -21.85 -8.01
N ASP A 154 -1.85 -21.49 -8.43
CA ASP A 154 -0.69 -21.36 -7.55
C ASP A 154 -0.39 -19.89 -7.22
N GLY A 155 -1.26 -18.95 -7.59
CA GLY A 155 -1.04 -17.50 -7.41
C GLY A 155 -0.97 -17.10 -5.94
N MET A 156 -0.35 -15.94 -5.69
CA MET A 156 -0.28 -15.38 -4.33
C MET A 156 -0.97 -14.02 -4.23
N PHE A 157 -1.71 -13.85 -3.13
CA PHE A 157 -2.09 -12.52 -2.67
C PHE A 157 -1.09 -12.06 -1.62
N VAL A 158 -0.52 -10.87 -1.83
CA VAL A 158 0.42 -10.25 -0.89
C VAL A 158 -0.15 -8.91 -0.47
N ALA A 159 -0.26 -8.72 0.84
CA ALA A 159 -0.62 -7.43 1.40
C ALA A 159 0.41 -6.99 2.44
N GLN A 160 0.76 -5.71 2.38
CA GLN A 160 1.55 -5.05 3.42
C GLN A 160 0.67 -4.01 4.08
N LEU A 161 0.74 -3.92 5.40
CA LEU A 161 -0.02 -2.95 6.19
C LEU A 161 0.83 -2.45 7.34
N LEU A 162 0.60 -1.20 7.72
CA LEU A 162 1.17 -0.64 8.93
C LEU A 162 0.46 -1.24 10.13
N HIS A 163 1.21 -1.79 11.08
CA HIS A 163 0.59 -2.25 12.32
C HIS A 163 -0.06 -1.04 13.03
N PRO A 164 -1.36 -1.12 13.43
CA PRO A 164 -2.08 0.03 14.00
C PRO A 164 -1.43 0.65 15.25
N VAL A 165 -0.52 -0.10 15.91
CA VAL A 165 0.31 0.32 17.05
C VAL A 165 1.11 1.57 16.73
N PHE A 166 1.50 1.79 15.47
CA PHE A 166 2.29 2.96 15.06
C PHE A 166 1.43 4.21 14.87
N MET A 167 0.15 4.04 14.54
CA MET A 167 -0.82 5.12 14.31
C MET A 167 -1.74 5.42 15.51
N THR A 168 -1.65 4.62 16.59
CA THR A 168 -2.52 4.82 17.77
C THR A 168 -2.23 6.16 18.42
N SER A 169 -3.30 6.89 18.74
CA SER A 169 -3.30 8.28 19.21
C SER A 169 -2.95 8.44 20.69
N THR A 170 -3.27 7.46 21.53
CA THR A 170 -2.95 7.46 22.97
C THR A 170 -1.79 6.52 23.25
N TYR A 171 -0.62 7.09 23.52
CA TYR A 171 0.56 6.33 23.91
C TYR A 171 1.52 7.20 24.71
N SER A 172 2.37 6.54 25.51
CA SER A 172 3.51 7.19 26.15
C SER A 172 4.78 6.87 25.37
N LYS A 173 5.63 7.87 25.12
CA LYS A 173 6.99 7.66 24.60
C LYS A 173 7.97 7.55 25.78
N SER A 174 8.87 6.59 25.74
CA SER A 174 10.08 6.57 26.57
C SER A 174 11.30 6.83 25.70
N LEU A 175 12.28 7.54 26.24
CA LEU A 175 13.55 7.81 25.58
C LEU A 175 14.66 7.49 26.59
N ASP A 176 15.39 6.41 26.34
CA ASP A 176 16.56 6.06 27.14
C ASP A 176 17.80 6.50 26.36
N LEU A 177 18.57 7.41 26.97
CA LEU A 177 19.83 7.90 26.43
C LEU A 177 20.97 7.33 27.26
N SER A 178 21.84 6.57 26.61
CA SER A 178 23.04 6.01 27.20
C SER A 178 24.24 6.26 26.28
N PHE A 179 25.43 5.95 26.78
CA PHE A 179 26.66 6.01 26.00
C PHE A 179 27.27 4.60 26.00
N ASP A 180 27.67 4.13 24.82
CA ASP A 180 28.41 2.89 24.70
C ASP A 180 29.72 3.03 25.49
N PRO A 181 29.99 2.14 26.47
CA PRO A 181 31.12 2.30 27.37
C PRO A 181 32.49 2.06 26.71
N VAL A 182 32.52 1.49 25.50
CA VAL A 182 33.74 1.18 24.75
C VAL A 182 34.04 2.27 23.73
N THR A 183 33.02 2.72 22.99
CA THR A 183 33.16 3.67 21.87
C THR A 183 32.86 5.12 22.28
N GLY A 184 32.14 5.32 23.39
CA GLY A 184 31.62 6.64 23.79
C GLY A 184 30.46 7.12 22.91
N GLU A 185 29.99 6.32 21.97
CA GLU A 185 28.89 6.70 21.09
C GLU A 185 27.57 6.80 21.86
N ARG A 186 26.77 7.80 21.50
CA ARG A 186 25.44 7.99 22.09
C ARG A 186 24.48 6.94 21.55
N VAL A 187 23.94 6.11 22.45
CA VAL A 187 22.87 5.16 22.16
C VAL A 187 21.54 5.78 22.57
N ILE A 188 20.57 5.78 21.65
CA ILE A 188 19.21 6.25 21.90
C ILE A 188 18.25 5.08 21.69
N VAL A 189 17.59 4.67 22.76
CA VAL A 189 16.48 3.69 22.69
C VAL A 189 15.17 4.45 22.80
N ARG A 190 14.27 4.22 21.84
CA ARG A 190 12.93 4.82 21.80
C ARG A 190 11.90 3.73 22.07
N GLY A 191 11.09 3.92 23.09
CA GLY A 191 9.97 3.03 23.43
C GLY A 191 8.62 3.69 23.14
N LYS A 192 7.65 2.89 22.69
CA LYS A 192 6.24 3.26 22.60
C LYS A 192 5.45 2.35 23.54
N LEU A 193 4.90 2.90 24.62
CA LEU A 193 4.02 2.17 25.53
C LEU A 193 2.55 2.48 25.20
N ILE A 194 1.82 1.44 24.82
CA ILE A 194 0.40 1.53 24.46
C ILE A 194 -0.39 0.73 25.50
N LYS A 195 -1.28 1.43 26.21
CA LYS A 195 -2.14 0.84 27.25
C LYS A 195 -3.57 0.60 26.75
N GLU A 196 -3.99 1.35 25.73
CA GLU A 196 -5.30 1.26 25.09
C GLU A 196 -5.06 1.09 23.59
N TYR A 197 -5.72 0.13 22.95
CA TYR A 197 -5.42 -0.24 21.56
C TYR A 197 -6.65 -0.16 20.64
N LEU A 198 -7.72 -0.91 20.94
CA LEU A 198 -8.87 -1.05 20.03
C LEU A 198 -9.87 0.11 20.11
N SER A 199 -10.15 0.62 21.32
CA SER A 199 -11.22 1.59 21.55
C SER A 199 -10.66 2.97 21.89
N VAL A 200 -9.69 3.42 21.10
CA VAL A 200 -9.06 4.73 21.27
C VAL A 200 -9.65 5.72 20.28
N LYS A 201 -9.97 6.93 20.75
CA LYS A 201 -10.40 8.01 19.84
C LYS A 201 -9.29 8.30 18.83
N PRO A 202 -9.60 8.49 17.54
CA PRO A 202 -8.59 8.81 16.53
C PRO A 202 -7.80 10.07 16.94
N PHE A 203 -6.53 10.12 16.57
CA PHE A 203 -5.74 11.33 16.73
C PHE A 203 -6.36 12.40 15.84
N GLY A 204 -6.49 13.64 16.32
CA GLY A 204 -6.95 14.76 15.50
C GLY A 204 -5.90 15.15 14.46
N LEU A 205 -5.65 14.28 13.49
CA LEU A 205 -4.88 14.55 12.28
C LEU A 205 -5.84 15.21 11.30
N THR A 206 -6.17 16.47 11.55
CA THR A 206 -6.54 17.34 10.43
C THR A 206 -5.31 17.44 9.55
N LEU A 207 -5.36 16.85 8.35
CA LEU A 207 -4.48 17.19 7.24
C LEU A 207 -4.82 18.62 6.81
N ASP A 208 -4.58 19.59 7.69
CA ASP A 208 -4.65 20.99 7.35
C ASP A 208 -3.33 21.29 6.64
N ALA A 209 -3.41 21.81 5.40
CA ALA A 209 -2.26 22.04 4.52
C ALA A 209 -1.18 22.97 5.11
N THR A 210 -1.43 23.51 6.31
CA THR A 210 -0.55 24.40 7.06
C THR A 210 0.32 23.69 8.10
N HIS A 211 0.00 22.46 8.49
CA HIS A 211 0.70 21.75 9.57
C HIS A 211 0.99 20.29 9.21
N SER A 212 1.94 20.09 8.30
CA SER A 212 2.61 18.81 8.12
C SER A 212 3.46 18.51 9.36
N ALA A 213 2.88 17.87 10.37
CA ALA A 213 3.68 17.20 11.39
C ALA A 213 4.45 16.07 10.68
N PRO A 214 5.78 16.02 10.78
CA PRO A 214 6.54 14.96 10.12
C PRO A 214 6.14 13.63 10.74
N LEU A 215 5.69 12.70 9.90
CA LEU A 215 5.51 11.30 10.26
C LEU A 215 6.90 10.75 10.63
N VAL A 216 7.19 10.71 11.94
CA VAL A 216 8.36 10.05 12.55
C VAL A 216 7.93 9.27 13.78
#